data_AF-A0A0K2RMB9-F1
#
_entry.id   AF-A0A0K2RMB9-F1
#
_cell.length_a   1.000
_cell.length_b   1.000
_cell.length_c   1.000
_cell.angle_alpha   90.00
_cell.angle_beta   90.00
_cell.angle_gamma   90.00
#
_symmetry.space_group_name_H-M   'P 1'
#
loop_
_entity.id
_entity.type
_entity.pdbx_description
1 polymer ?
#
loop_
_entity_poly.entity_id
_entity_poly.type
_entity_poly.pdbx_seq_one_letter_code
_entity_poly.pdbx_strand_id
1 'polypeptide(L)'
;MGCPRPSDGALKAPNGFGAYDTLGNVWEWCWDYADPARYGDYRAFRGGGWADDAWNVRASVRRGSAPDAVLEDVGFRVARGACGAPMAKSGQGWSDEADRSRARVRGPIPFGWTPLKFD
;
A
#
# COMPACT_ATOMS: atom_id res chain seq x y z
N MET A 1 -14.86 6.93 17.59
CA MET A 1 -16.05 7.55 16.96
C MET A 1 -15.58 8.26 15.70
N GLY A 2 -15.63 7.55 14.57
CA GLY A 2 -15.13 8.03 13.27
C GLY A 2 -16.20 8.83 12.52
N CYS A 3 -15.73 9.72 11.63
CA CYS A 3 -16.58 10.41 10.66
C CYS A 3 -17.27 9.36 9.76
N PRO A 4 -18.58 9.42 9.45
CA PRO A 4 -19.27 8.37 8.69
C PRO A 4 -18.89 8.31 7.20
N ARG A 5 -17.92 9.11 6.76
CA ARG A 5 -17.48 9.28 5.38
C ARG A 5 -16.10 9.97 5.36
N PRO A 6 -15.40 9.94 4.22
CA PRO A 6 -14.24 10.80 4.01
C PRO A 6 -14.63 12.26 4.23
N SER A 7 -13.74 13.01 4.87
CA SER A 7 -13.86 14.46 4.99
C SER A 7 -13.32 15.15 3.75
N ASP A 8 -13.74 16.39 3.52
CA ASP A 8 -13.07 17.26 2.56
C ASP A 8 -11.59 17.35 2.97
N GLY A 9 -10.67 17.30 2.00
CA GLY A 9 -9.24 17.16 2.30
C GLY A 9 -8.66 18.34 3.08
N ALA A 10 -7.53 18.11 3.73
CA ALA A 10 -6.70 19.08 4.44
C ALA A 10 -7.35 19.78 5.65
N LEU A 11 -8.29 19.13 6.34
CA LEU A 11 -8.92 19.68 7.56
C LEU A 11 -8.07 19.52 8.83
N LYS A 12 -7.03 18.69 8.80
CA LYS A 12 -6.09 18.50 9.92
C LYS A 12 -4.78 19.25 9.66
N ALA A 13 -4.00 19.48 10.72
CA ALA A 13 -2.69 20.08 10.58
C ALA A 13 -1.78 19.20 9.69
N PRO A 14 -0.95 19.80 8.82
CA PRO A 14 0.00 19.02 8.05
C PRO A 14 1.08 18.45 8.97
N ASN A 15 1.73 17.38 8.54
CA ASN A 15 2.95 16.90 9.19
C ASN A 15 4.13 17.88 8.91
N GLY A 16 5.30 17.59 9.49
CA GLY A 16 6.51 18.43 9.34
C GLY A 16 7.01 18.61 7.90
N PHE A 17 6.47 17.86 6.93
CA PHE A 17 6.78 17.99 5.50
C PHE A 17 5.71 18.77 4.72
N GLY A 18 4.72 19.34 5.39
CA GLY A 18 3.61 20.05 4.74
C GLY A 18 2.56 19.12 4.11
N ALA A 19 2.59 17.82 4.41
CA ALA A 19 1.62 16.86 3.88
C ALA A 19 0.43 16.69 4.83
N TYR A 20 -0.76 16.79 4.26
CA TYR A 20 -2.05 16.62 4.92
C TYR A 20 -2.58 15.20 4.79
N ASP A 21 -3.40 14.78 5.76
CA ASP A 21 -4.19 13.53 5.75
C ASP A 21 -3.38 12.26 5.44
N THR A 22 -2.08 12.24 5.77
CA THR A 22 -1.26 11.04 5.59
C THR A 22 -1.58 9.93 6.59
N LEU A 23 -2.42 10.22 7.59
CA LEU A 23 -2.85 9.34 8.67
C LEU A 23 -4.37 9.50 8.88
N GLY A 24 -5.16 8.71 8.16
CA GLY A 24 -6.63 8.73 8.20
C GLY A 24 -7.25 9.33 6.94
N ASN A 25 -8.54 9.67 7.03
CA ASN A 25 -9.40 10.09 5.93
C ASN A 25 -9.69 8.97 4.92
N VAL A 26 -8.70 8.55 4.15
CA VAL A 26 -8.78 7.42 3.23
C VAL A 26 -7.43 6.71 3.18
N TRP A 27 -7.45 5.41 2.92
CA TRP A 27 -6.23 4.73 2.49
C TRP A 27 -5.73 5.30 1.16
N GLU A 28 -4.42 5.35 0.98
CA GLU A 28 -3.82 5.82 -0.28
C GLU A 28 -3.11 4.68 -1.00
N TRP A 29 -3.55 4.38 -2.22
CA TRP A 29 -2.84 3.48 -3.13
C TRP A 29 -1.39 3.92 -3.31
N CYS A 30 -0.48 2.95 -3.25
CA CYS A 30 0.94 3.09 -3.53
C CYS A 30 1.30 2.26 -4.76
N TRP A 31 2.36 2.67 -5.44
CA TRP A 31 2.84 1.96 -6.62
C TRP A 31 3.43 0.57 -6.29
N ASP A 32 4.02 0.40 -5.11
CA ASP A 32 4.66 -0.82 -4.64
C ASP A 32 3.68 -2.00 -4.53
N TYR A 33 4.20 -3.23 -4.69
CA TYR A 33 3.46 -4.44 -4.38
C TYR A 33 3.30 -4.63 -2.86
N ALA A 34 2.21 -5.29 -2.46
CA ALA A 34 1.90 -5.54 -1.05
C ALA A 34 2.77 -6.68 -0.48
N ASP A 35 2.65 -7.87 -1.08
CA ASP A 35 3.45 -9.06 -0.81
C ASP A 35 3.35 -10.01 -2.02
N PRO A 36 4.30 -9.94 -2.97
CA PRO A 36 4.31 -10.79 -4.16
C PRO A 36 4.35 -12.28 -3.88
N ALA A 37 4.90 -12.70 -2.73
CA ALA A 37 5.00 -14.11 -2.37
C ALA A 37 3.64 -14.73 -2.04
N ARG A 38 2.71 -13.89 -1.57
CA ARG A 38 1.40 -14.32 -1.09
C ARG A 38 0.26 -13.88 -1.99
N TYR A 39 0.36 -12.70 -2.60
CA TYR A 39 -0.75 -12.03 -3.29
C TYR A 39 -0.42 -11.61 -4.72
N GLY A 40 0.75 -11.98 -5.25
CA GLY A 40 1.11 -11.68 -6.64
C GLY A 40 1.23 -10.19 -6.93
N ASP A 41 0.28 -9.65 -7.70
CA ASP A 41 0.29 -8.27 -8.20
C ASP A 41 -0.51 -7.28 -7.34
N TYR A 42 -1.00 -7.70 -6.16
CA TYR A 42 -1.67 -6.83 -5.20
C TYR A 42 -0.83 -5.59 -4.90
N ARG A 43 -1.48 -4.43 -4.92
CA ARG A 43 -0.84 -3.14 -4.64
C ARG A 43 -0.99 -2.79 -3.17
N ALA A 44 0.03 -2.12 -2.63
CA ALA A 44 -0.02 -1.66 -1.26
C ALA A 44 -0.87 -0.39 -1.14
N PHE A 45 -1.51 -0.20 0.01
CA PHE A 45 -2.04 1.09 0.41
C PHE A 45 -1.67 1.43 1.86
N ARG A 46 -1.61 2.74 2.16
CA ARG A 46 -1.03 3.30 3.39
C ARG A 46 -1.94 4.37 4.02
N GLY A 47 -1.73 4.67 5.30
CA GLY A 47 -2.33 5.83 5.98
C GLY A 47 -3.48 5.51 6.93
N GLY A 48 -4.32 4.52 6.62
CA GLY A 48 -5.55 4.27 7.36
C GLY A 48 -6.72 5.08 6.81
N GLY A 49 -7.93 4.54 6.91
CA GLY A 49 -9.13 5.19 6.42
C GLY A 49 -10.01 5.80 7.51
N TRP A 50 -11.13 6.40 7.13
CA TRP A 50 -12.04 7.04 8.09
C TRP A 50 -12.77 6.06 9.00
N ALA A 51 -12.94 4.81 8.52
CA ALA A 51 -13.63 3.73 9.24
C ALA A 51 -12.69 2.92 10.15
N ASP A 52 -11.40 3.24 10.13
CA ASP A 52 -10.38 2.47 10.85
C ASP A 52 -10.15 2.98 12.28
N ASP A 53 -9.85 2.03 13.17
CA ASP A 53 -9.38 2.34 14.51
C ASP A 53 -7.97 2.94 14.51
N ALA A 54 -7.63 3.65 15.59
CA ALA A 54 -6.35 4.37 15.70
C ALA A 54 -5.11 3.46 15.57
N TRP A 55 -5.21 2.17 15.90
CA TRP A 55 -4.12 1.22 15.69
C TRP A 55 -3.91 0.81 14.23
N ASN A 56 -4.81 1.19 13.34
CA ASN A 56 -4.68 0.95 11.91
C ASN A 56 -4.31 2.24 11.16
N VAL A 57 -4.50 3.40 11.80
CA VAL A 57 -4.10 4.74 11.34
C VAL A 57 -2.68 5.08 11.86
N ARG A 58 -1.66 4.41 11.32
CA ARG A 58 -0.24 4.69 11.65
C ARG A 58 0.64 4.66 10.42
N ALA A 59 1.74 5.42 10.47
CA ALA A 59 2.69 5.54 9.37
C ALA A 59 3.31 4.20 8.92
N SER A 60 3.41 3.23 9.82
CA SER A 60 3.99 1.91 9.53
C SER A 60 2.99 0.89 9.01
N VAL A 61 1.68 1.13 9.11
CA VAL A 61 0.68 0.14 8.70
C VAL A 61 0.67 0.05 7.17
N ARG A 62 0.57 -1.19 6.68
CA ARG A 62 0.40 -1.52 5.27
C ARG A 62 -0.74 -2.52 5.14
N ARG A 63 -1.57 -2.32 4.13
CA ARG A 63 -2.54 -3.29 3.62
C ARG A 63 -2.38 -3.36 2.10
N GLY A 64 -3.07 -4.28 1.46
CA GLY A 64 -3.07 -4.37 0.01
C GLY A 64 -4.29 -5.09 -0.52
N SER A 65 -4.62 -4.82 -1.78
CA SER A 65 -5.71 -5.47 -2.50
C SER A 65 -5.34 -5.61 -3.98
N ALA A 66 -6.15 -6.35 -4.73
CA ALA A 66 -6.03 -6.47 -6.18
C ALA A 66 -6.05 -5.10 -6.85
N PRO A 67 -5.29 -4.89 -7.94
CA PRO A 67 -5.15 -3.57 -8.57
C PRO A 67 -6.46 -3.03 -9.17
N ASP A 68 -7.45 -3.88 -9.40
CA ASP A 68 -8.78 -3.55 -9.92
C ASP A 68 -9.84 -3.42 -8.82
N ALA A 69 -9.47 -3.59 -7.55
CA ALA A 69 -10.40 -3.48 -6.44
C ALA A 69 -10.94 -2.05 -6.29
N VAL A 70 -12.27 -1.95 -6.22
CA VAL A 70 -13.00 -0.70 -5.92
C VAL A 70 -13.39 -0.71 -4.45
N LEU A 71 -12.80 0.19 -3.67
CA LEU A 71 -13.00 0.28 -2.22
C LEU A 71 -13.38 1.71 -1.86
N GLU A 72 -14.46 1.88 -1.09
CA GLU A 72 -15.02 3.21 -0.76
C GLU A 72 -14.12 4.07 0.15
N ASP A 73 -13.18 3.43 0.84
CA ASP A 73 -12.25 4.04 1.79
C ASP A 73 -10.80 4.03 1.26
N VAL A 74 -10.62 3.96 -0.06
CA VAL A 74 -9.30 3.98 -0.71
C VAL A 74 -9.26 5.01 -1.84
N GLY A 75 -8.38 5.99 -1.70
CA GLY A 75 -8.01 6.98 -2.71
C GLY A 75 -6.55 6.86 -3.13
N PHE A 76 -5.96 7.96 -3.59
CA PHE A 76 -4.55 8.03 -3.96
C PHE A 76 -4.02 9.46 -3.87
N ARG A 77 -2.68 9.57 -3.83
CA ARG A 77 -1.95 10.83 -3.92
C ARG A 77 -0.95 10.74 -5.06
N VAL A 78 -0.87 11.79 -5.86
CA VAL A 78 0.12 11.88 -6.94
C VAL A 78 1.46 12.35 -6.39
N ALA A 79 2.52 11.66 -6.78
CA ALA A 79 3.89 12.12 -6.59
C ALA A 79 4.52 12.44 -7.95
N ARG A 80 5.42 13.42 -7.99
CA ARG A 80 6.21 13.76 -9.19
C ARG A 80 7.68 13.77 -8.83
N GLY A 81 8.49 13.15 -9.66
CA GLY A 81 9.95 13.09 -9.52
C GLY A 81 10.58 12.36 -10.71
N ALA A 82 11.87 12.09 -10.63
CA ALA A 82 12.54 11.26 -11.62
C ALA A 82 11.98 9.83 -11.54
N CYS A 83 11.10 9.47 -12.46
CA CYS A 83 10.86 8.07 -12.80
C CYS A 83 11.98 7.65 -13.75
N GLY A 84 12.51 6.43 -13.60
CA GLY A 84 13.54 5.91 -14.51
C GLY A 84 13.09 5.90 -15.97
N ALA A 85 13.87 5.25 -16.84
CA ALA A 85 13.47 5.11 -18.25
C ALA A 85 12.03 4.56 -18.37
N PRO A 86 11.25 5.01 -19.38
CA PRO A 86 9.89 4.53 -19.60
C PRO A 86 9.82 2.99 -19.57
N MET A 87 8.79 2.43 -18.92
CA MET A 87 8.61 0.98 -18.72
C MET A 87 9.74 0.25 -17.97
N ALA A 88 10.75 0.95 -17.45
CA ALA A 88 11.78 0.29 -16.65
C ALA A 88 11.18 -0.25 -15.35
N LYS A 89 11.50 -1.52 -15.04
CA LYS A 89 11.10 -2.15 -13.77
C LYS A 89 11.68 -1.45 -12.54
N SER A 90 12.73 -0.63 -12.70
CA SER A 90 13.24 0.26 -11.65
C SER A 90 12.17 1.22 -11.12
N GLY A 91 11.12 1.48 -11.90
CA GLY A 91 9.97 2.26 -11.46
C GLY A 91 9.10 1.55 -10.43
N GLN A 92 9.08 0.20 -10.39
CA GLN A 92 8.18 -0.66 -9.56
C GLN A 92 8.46 -0.62 -8.04
N GLY A 93 9.23 0.37 -7.60
CA GLY A 93 9.77 0.46 -6.24
C GLY A 93 11.12 -0.25 -6.15
N TRP A 94 11.98 0.23 -5.26
CA TRP A 94 13.30 -0.35 -4.96
C TRP A 94 13.23 -1.78 -4.42
N SER A 95 12.04 -2.27 -4.05
CA SER A 95 11.84 -3.58 -3.44
C SER A 95 11.26 -4.66 -4.36
N ASP A 96 10.79 -4.37 -5.58
CA ASP A 96 10.12 -5.39 -6.44
C ASP A 96 10.98 -6.65 -6.66
N GLU A 97 12.24 -6.48 -7.05
CA GLU A 97 13.16 -7.59 -7.25
C GLU A 97 13.41 -8.36 -5.94
N ALA A 98 13.59 -7.64 -4.82
CA ALA A 98 13.81 -8.26 -3.51
C ALA A 98 12.58 -9.03 -3.02
N ASP A 99 11.38 -8.49 -3.26
CA ASP A 99 10.12 -9.11 -2.86
C ASP A 99 9.80 -10.33 -3.73
N ARG A 100 10.07 -10.26 -5.04
CA ARG A 100 10.01 -11.43 -5.95
C ARG A 100 11.06 -12.49 -5.64
N SER A 101 12.25 -12.08 -5.20
CA SER A 101 13.30 -12.98 -4.73
C SER A 101 12.84 -13.74 -3.48
N ARG A 102 12.32 -13.01 -2.48
CA ARG A 102 11.74 -13.61 -1.26
C ARG A 102 10.56 -14.52 -1.56
N ALA A 103 9.76 -14.20 -2.57
CA ALA A 103 8.67 -15.03 -3.05
C ALA A 103 9.11 -16.38 -3.61
N ARG A 104 10.34 -16.49 -4.12
CA ARG A 104 10.92 -17.74 -4.65
C ARG A 104 11.43 -18.62 -3.52
N VAL A 105 10.57 -18.96 -2.56
CA VAL A 105 10.91 -19.95 -1.51
C VAL A 105 11.01 -21.33 -2.15
N ARG A 106 12.16 -21.99 -1.99
CA ARG A 106 12.36 -23.40 -2.33
C ARG A 106 12.58 -24.19 -1.03
N GLY A 107 11.96 -25.36 -0.91
CA GLY A 107 12.09 -26.23 0.27
C GLY A 107 10.93 -26.10 1.27
N PRO A 108 11.09 -26.61 2.50
CA PRO A 108 10.02 -26.63 3.49
C PRO A 108 9.58 -25.21 3.87
N ILE A 109 8.27 -24.98 3.83
CA ILE A 109 7.61 -23.72 4.19
C ILE A 109 7.39 -23.64 5.71
N PRO A 110 7.52 -22.43 6.32
CA PRO A 110 7.14 -22.24 7.72
C PRO A 110 5.68 -22.64 7.97
N PHE A 111 5.38 -23.10 9.17
CA PHE A 111 4.01 -23.43 9.57
C PHE A 111 3.09 -22.21 9.43
N GLY A 112 1.96 -22.37 8.74
CA GLY A 112 1.00 -21.29 8.47
C GLY A 112 1.32 -20.41 7.26
N TRP A 113 2.38 -20.72 6.50
CA TRP A 113 2.72 -20.01 5.27
C TRP A 113 2.09 -20.67 4.05
N THR A 114 1.27 -19.93 3.30
CA THR A 114 0.68 -20.39 2.04
C THR A 114 1.20 -19.51 0.90
N PRO A 115 2.26 -19.93 0.19
CA PRO A 115 2.77 -19.17 -0.95
C PRO A 115 1.77 -19.20 -2.10
N LEU A 116 1.78 -18.15 -2.92
CA LEU A 116 1.06 -18.13 -4.19
C LEU A 116 1.65 -19.22 -5.10
N LYS A 117 0.80 -20.13 -5.57
CA LYS A 117 1.20 -21.12 -6.59
C LYS A 117 0.93 -20.50 -7.96
N PHE A 118 1.93 -20.54 -8.83
CA PHE A 118 1.76 -20.27 -10.25
C PHE A 118 1.61 -21.62 -10.94
N ASP A 119 0.56 -21.77 -11.75
CA ASP A 119 0.33 -22.94 -12.59
C ASP A 119 1.34 -23.00 -13.75
#